data_AF-A0A261WKS5-F1
#
_entry.id   AF-A0A261WKS5-F1
#
_cell.length_a   1.000
_cell.length_b   1.000
_cell.length_c   1.000
_cell.angle_alpha   90.00
_cell.angle_beta   90.00
_cell.angle_gamma   90.00
#
_symmetry.space_group_name_H-M   'P 1'
#
loop_
_entity.id
_entity.type
_entity.pdbx_description
1 polymer ?
#
loop_
_entity_poly.entity_id
_entity_poly.type
_entity_poly.pdbx_seq_one_letter_code
_entity_poly.pdbx_strand_id
1 'polypeptide(L)' 'EPLQSITRYAAGVPVNAQHPEAARRLLTYLQSGEAQAVARATGLDPVSP' A
#
# COMPACT_ATOMS: atom_id res chain seq x y z
N GLU A 1 -15.57 -25.27 -6.15
CA GLU A 1 -15.71 -24.27 -5.08
C GLU A 1 -15.61 -22.87 -5.69
N PRO A 2 -16.35 -21.87 -5.21
CA PRO A 2 -16.20 -20.50 -5.70
C PRO A 2 -14.82 -19.98 -5.27
N LEU A 3 -13.95 -19.73 -6.25
CA LEU A 3 -12.66 -19.08 -6.04
C LEU A 3 -12.91 -17.67 -5.49
N GLN A 4 -12.47 -17.41 -4.26
CA GLN A 4 -12.50 -16.07 -3.68
C GLN A 4 -11.71 -15.12 -4.60
N SER A 5 -12.35 -14.05 -5.07
CA SER A 5 -11.69 -13.02 -5.87
C SER A 5 -11.12 -11.96 -4.95
N ILE A 6 -9.78 -11.95 -4.84
CA ILE A 6 -9.06 -10.96 -4.02
C ILE A 6 -8.61 -9.83 -4.94
N THR A 7 -9.01 -8.60 -4.62
CA THR A 7 -8.48 -7.40 -5.29
C THR A 7 -7.21 -6.96 -4.58
N ARG A 8 -6.07 -7.02 -5.27
CA ARG A 8 -4.78 -6.61 -4.73
C ARG A 8 -4.42 -5.21 -5.21
N TYR A 9 -4.07 -4.35 -4.25
CA TYR A 9 -3.57 -3.01 -4.52
C TYR A 9 -2.04 -2.98 -4.43
N ALA A 10 -1.40 -2.20 -5.31
CA ALA A 10 0.03 -1.97 -5.32
C ALA A 10 0.31 -0.49 -5.66
N ALA A 11 1.45 0.01 -5.18
CA ALA A 11 1.89 1.37 -5.45
C ALA A 11 3.37 1.37 -5.86
N GLY A 12 3.76 2.35 -6.68
CA GLY A 12 5.12 2.51 -7.18
C GLY A 12 5.42 3.96 -7.52
N VAL A 13 6.72 4.29 -7.62
CA VAL A 13 7.18 5.62 -8.00
C VAL A 13 7.46 5.65 -9.51
N PRO A 14 6.80 6.52 -10.30
CA PRO A 14 7.12 6.67 -11.72
C PRO A 14 8.58 7.07 -11.94
N VAL A 15 9.19 6.55 -13.00
CA VAL A 15 10.60 6.82 -13.33
C VAL A 15 10.91 8.30 -13.58
N ASN A 16 9.91 9.07 -14.02
CA ASN A 16 9.99 10.49 -14.31
C ASN A 16 9.27 11.37 -13.27
N ALA A 17 9.04 10.85 -12.06
CA ALA A 17 8.41 11.62 -10.99
C ALA A 17 9.26 12.87 -10.67
N GLN A 18 8.62 14.03 -10.52
CA GLN A 18 9.30 15.28 -10.15
C GLN A 18 9.91 15.22 -8.74
N HIS A 19 9.34 14.41 -7.85
CA HIS A 19 9.77 14.27 -6.46
C HIS A 19 9.88 12.80 -6.05
N PRO A 20 10.86 12.04 -6.59
CA PRO A 20 10.96 10.60 -6.37
C PRO A 20 11.26 10.25 -4.90
N GLU A 21 12.07 11.06 -4.22
CA GLU A 21 12.40 10.85 -2.80
C GLU A 21 11.20 11.07 -1.88
N ALA A 22 10.36 12.07 -2.16
CA ALA A 22 9.14 12.29 -1.39
C ALA A 22 8.14 11.13 -1.59
N ALA A 23 8.00 10.65 -2.81
CA ALA A 23 7.16 9.50 -3.13
C ALA A 23 7.66 8.23 -2.42
N ARG A 24 8.98 7.97 -2.40
CA ARG A 24 9.57 6.85 -1.65
C ARG A 24 9.24 6.92 -0.17
N ARG A 25 9.42 8.09 0.46
CA ARG A 25 9.08 8.28 1.89
C ARG A 25 7.61 8.02 2.18
N LEU A 26 6.71 8.45 1.29
CA LEU A 26 5.29 8.15 1.40
C LEU A 26 5.03 6.64 1.35
N LEU A 27 5.63 5.93 0.38
CA LEU A 27 5.46 4.47 0.28
C LEU A 27 6.02 3.74 1.52
N THR A 28 7.14 4.20 2.07
CA THR A 28 7.68 3.69 3.35
C THR A 28 6.70 3.92 4.50
N TYR A 29 6.09 5.10 4.60
CA TYR A 29 5.07 5.38 5.61
C TYR A 29 3.84 4.47 5.44
N LEU A 30 3.36 4.26 4.20
CA LEU A 30 2.22 3.38 3.92
C LEU A 30 2.48 1.92 4.29
N GLN A 31 3.75 1.50 4.42
CA GLN A 31 4.14 0.17 4.88
C GLN A 31 4.23 0.06 6.42
N SER A 32 4.15 1.17 7.14
CA SER A 32 4.24 1.21 8.61
C SER A 32 3.01 0.62 9.30
N GLY A 33 3.16 0.21 10.56
CA GLY A 33 2.05 -0.31 11.37
C GLY A 33 0.90 0.69 11.58
N GLU A 34 1.20 2.00 11.61
CA GLU A 34 0.19 3.05 11.71
C GLU A 34 -0.73 3.06 10.47
N ALA A 35 -0.13 3.06 9.28
CA ALA A 35 -0.88 2.98 8.03
C ALA A 35 -1.64 1.66 7.89
N GLN A 36 -1.08 0.55 8.39
CA GLN A 36 -1.77 -0.74 8.41
C GLN A 36 -3.02 -0.72 9.31
N ALA A 37 -2.97 -0.07 10.47
CA ALA A 37 -4.12 0.08 11.34
C ALA A 37 -5.27 0.83 10.64
N VAL A 38 -4.95 1.87 9.87
CA VAL A 38 -5.92 2.60 9.05
C VAL A 38 -6.48 1.71 7.95
N ALA A 39 -5.64 0.97 7.21
CA ALA A 39 -6.09 0.05 6.17
C ALA A 39 -7.09 -0.97 6.72
N ARG A 40 -6.81 -1.57 7.88
CA ARG A 40 -7.73 -2.50 8.56
C ARG A 40 -9.05 -1.83 8.93
N ALA A 41 -9.02 -0.59 9.44
CA ALA A 41 -10.23 0.16 9.77
C ALA A 41 -11.10 0.45 8.52
N THR A 42 -10.50 0.52 7.33
CA THR A 42 -11.21 0.67 6.05
C THR A 42 -11.68 -0.67 5.43
N GLY A 43 -11.42 -1.79 6.09
CA GLY A 43 -11.78 -3.13 5.59
C GLY A 43 -10.78 -3.73 4.59
N LEU A 44 -9.59 -3.12 4.44
CA LEU A 44 -8.51 -3.68 3.64
C LEU A 44 -7.59 -4.56 4.48
N ASP A 45 -7.04 -5.60 3.86
CA ASP A 45 -6.02 -6.45 4.48
C ASP A 45 -4.61 -6.08 3.95
N PRO A 46 -3.71 -5.57 4.82
CA PRO A 46 -2.34 -5.23 4.41
C PRO A 46 -1.53 -6.46 4.00
N VAL A 47 -0.69 -6.29 2.96
CA VAL A 47 0.15 -7.36 2.39
C VAL A 47 1.52 -7.53 3.08
N SER A 48 1.80 -6.79 4.15
CA SER A 48 3.03 -6.94 4.94
C SER A 48 2.90 -8.07 5.97
N PRO A 49 4.00 -8.78 6.31
CA PRO A 49 4.00 -9.83 7.34
C PRO A 49 3.69 -9.30 8.74
#